data_AF-A0A7H9BWU9-F1
#
_entry.id   AF-A0A7H9BWU9-F1
#
_cell.length_a   1.000
_cell.length_b   1.000
_cell.length_c   1.000
_cell.angle_alpha   90.00
_cell.angle_beta   90.00
_cell.angle_gamma   90.00
#
_symmetry.space_group_name_H-M   'P 1'
#
loop_
_entity.id
_entity.type
_entity.pdbx_description
1 polymer ?
#
loop_
_entity_poly.entity_id
_entity_poly.type
_entity_poly.pdbx_seq_one_letter_code
_entity_poly.pdbx_strand_id
1 'polypeptide(L)' 'MSRPAAPSMPTEKQIRDLYEVVSTLSPGVKISRIGPDGVTFNYRVNEDDDSGGSGSGGFPDRPFSARGKNG' A
#
# COMPACT_ATOMS: atom_id res chain seq x y z
N MET A 1 0.47 -33.13 16.61
CA MET A 1 0.30 -32.11 15.55
C MET A 1 1.20 -30.93 15.90
N SER A 2 2.13 -30.57 15.02
CA SER A 2 3.03 -29.43 15.21
C SER A 2 2.22 -28.14 15.25
N ARG A 3 2.28 -27.38 16.35
CA ARG A 3 1.71 -26.03 16.39
C ARG A 3 2.38 -25.21 15.27
N PRO A 4 1.62 -24.48 14.43
CA PRO A 4 2.24 -23.56 13.49
C PRO A 4 3.09 -22.59 14.33
N ALA A 5 4.37 -22.46 13.97
CA ALA A 5 5.25 -21.50 14.60
C ALA A 5 4.55 -20.15 14.55
N ALA A 6 4.34 -19.53 15.72
CA ALA A 6 3.72 -18.21 15.77
C ALA A 6 4.49 -17.30 14.78
N PRO A 7 3.78 -16.52 13.93
CA PRO A 7 4.44 -15.60 13.02
C PRO A 7 5.42 -14.73 13.83
N SER A 8 6.69 -14.81 13.45
CA SER A 8 7.76 -14.21 14.24
C SER A 8 7.61 -12.69 14.16
N MET A 9 7.45 -12.04 15.31
CA MET A 9 7.45 -10.58 15.39
C MET A 9 8.71 -10.03 14.71
N PRO A 10 8.60 -8.92 13.96
CA PRO A 10 9.76 -8.27 13.39
C PRO A 10 10.72 -7.83 14.50
N THR A 11 12.00 -8.04 14.26
CA THR A 11 13.06 -7.66 15.19
C THR A 11 13.23 -6.14 15.22
N GLU A 12 13.79 -5.63 16.32
CA GLU A 12 14.08 -4.20 16.47
C GLU A 12 14.96 -3.67 15.33
N LYS A 13 15.96 -4.43 14.90
CA LYS A 13 16.81 -4.08 13.76
C LYS A 13 15.99 -3.91 12.49
N GLN A 14 15.12 -4.88 12.18
CA GLN A 14 14.26 -4.81 11.00
C GLN A 14 13.34 -3.59 11.03
N ILE A 15 12.77 -3.27 12.20
CA ILE A 15 11.88 -2.11 12.35
C ILE A 15 12.64 -0.81 12.08
N ARG A 16 13.86 -0.67 12.61
CA ARG A 16 14.72 0.51 12.41
C ARG A 16 15.14 0.65 10.95
N ASP A 17 15.65 -0.43 10.34
CA ASP A 17 16.08 -0.45 8.94
C ASP A 17 14.91 -0.05 8.02
N LEU A 18 13.71 -0.58 8.27
CA LEU A 18 12.51 -0.22 7.51
C LEU A 18 12.12 1.25 7.70
N TYR A 19 12.12 1.74 8.94
CA TYR A 19 11.77 3.13 9.23
C TYR A 19 12.72 4.12 8.54
N GLU A 20 14.02 3.84 8.51
CA GLU A 20 15.01 4.66 7.82
C GLU A 20 14.70 4.79 6.33
N VAL A 21 14.46 3.65 5.66
CA VAL A 21 14.11 3.61 4.23
C VAL A 21 12.80 4.36 3.96
N VAL A 22 11.76 4.09 4.74
CA VAL A 22 10.44 4.71 4.53
C VAL A 22 10.47 6.21 4.84
N SER A 23 11.24 6.63 5.84
CA SER A 23 11.41 8.05 6.18
C SER A 23 12.13 8.85 5.10
N THR A 24 12.99 8.19 4.31
CA THR A 24 13.65 8.81 3.15
C THR A 24 12.65 9.08 2.01
N LEU A 25 11.67 8.19 1.83
CA LEU A 25 10.64 8.32 0.80
C LEU A 25 9.51 9.27 1.21
N SER A 26 9.11 9.22 2.48
CA SER A 26 8.04 10.04 3.03
C SER A 26 8.52 10.72 4.32
N PRO A 27 9.07 11.94 4.23
CA PRO A 27 9.46 12.70 5.40
C PRO A 27 8.22 12.98 6.27
N GLY A 28 8.23 12.48 7.51
CA GLY A 28 7.11 12.62 8.45
C GLY A 28 6.24 11.37 8.64
N VAL A 29 6.61 10.24 8.01
CA VAL A 29 5.99 8.94 8.27
C VAL A 29 6.11 8.53 9.75
N LYS A 30 5.07 7.91 10.30
CA LYS A 30 5.07 7.38 11.68
C LYS A 30 4.68 5.91 11.70
N ILE A 31 5.27 5.14 12.60
CA ILE A 31 4.83 3.76 12.82
C ILE A 31 3.50 3.78 13.59
N SER A 32 2.48 3.16 13.01
CA SER A 32 1.15 3.04 13.62
C SER A 32 0.97 1.72 14.36
N ARG A 33 1.57 0.63 13.86
CA ARG A 33 1.42 -0.71 14.45
C ARG A 33 2.62 -1.58 14.13
N ILE A 34 3.00 -2.43 15.07
CA ILE A 34 3.96 -3.51 14.88
C ILE A 34 3.27 -4.80 15.29
N GLY A 35 3.28 -5.80 14.42
CA GLY A 35 2.59 -7.06 14.65
C GLY A 35 3.20 -8.21 13.87
N PRO A 36 2.59 -9.41 13.95
CA PRO A 36 3.02 -10.58 13.20
C PRO A 36 2.96 -10.39 11.68
N ASP A 37 2.10 -9.50 11.21
CA ASP A 37 1.99 -9.11 9.80
C ASP A 37 3.08 -8.11 9.36
N GLY A 38 3.89 -7.58 10.29
CA GLY A 38 4.96 -6.63 10.04
C GLY A 38 4.75 -5.25 10.67
N VAL A 39 5.25 -4.20 10.00
CA VAL A 39 5.21 -2.81 10.47
C VAL A 39 4.25 -2.00 9.61
N THR A 40 3.23 -1.39 10.22
CA THR A 40 2.27 -0.51 9.56
C THR A 40 2.68 0.95 9.75
N PHE A 41 2.73 1.71 8.66
CA PHE A 41 3.08 3.12 8.68
C PHE A 41 1.86 4.00 8.42
N ASN A 42 1.78 5.11 9.14
CA ASN A 42 0.87 6.22 8.89
C ASN A 42 1.65 7.28 8.12
N TYR A 43 1.26 7.45 6.86
CA TYR A 43 1.76 8.50 6.00
C TYR A 43 0.86 9.71 6.18
N ARG A 44 1.43 10.84 6.62
CA ARG A 44 0.71 12.11 6.52
C ARG A 44 0.71 12.49 5.06
N VAL A 45 -0.44 12.31 4.41
CA VAL A 45 -0.69 12.90 3.12
C VAL A 45 -0.72 14.40 3.39
N ASN A 46 0.38 15.10 3.11
CA ASN A 46 0.27 16.54 2.91
C ASN A 46 -0.62 16.69 1.68
N GLU A 47 -1.73 17.39 1.83
CA GLU A 47 -2.79 17.60 0.85
C GLU A 47 -2.34 18.47 -0.35
N ASP A 48 -1.09 18.30 -0.79
CA ASP A 48 -0.49 19.00 -1.93
C ASP A 48 -0.37 18.09 -3.16
N ASP A 49 -0.93 16.88 -3.12
CA ASP A 49 -1.20 16.07 -4.31
C ASP A 49 -2.58 16.43 -4.85
N ASP A 50 -2.65 17.57 -5.53
CA ASP A 50 -3.65 17.87 -6.55
C ASP A 50 -3.47 16.87 -7.71
N SER A 51 -3.87 15.63 -7.45
CA SER A 51 -4.25 14.67 -8.47
C SER A 51 -5.47 13.93 -7.97
N GLY A 52 -6.57 14.66 -8.04
CA GLY A 52 -7.92 14.13 -7.96
C GLY A 52 -8.05 12.87 -8.82
N GLY A 53 -8.26 11.76 -8.14
CA GLY A 53 -8.54 10.47 -8.77
C GLY A 53 -9.40 9.55 -7.93
N SER A 54 -9.99 10.01 -6.82
CA SER A 54 -11.12 9.33 -6.17
C SER A 54 -12.44 9.87 -6.76
N GLY A 55 -12.54 9.78 -8.08
CA GLY A 55 -13.80 9.86 -8.80
C GLY A 55 -14.50 8.51 -8.68
N SER A 56 -15.48 8.44 -7.80
CA SER A 56 -16.47 7.38 -7.80
C SER A 56 -17.17 7.35 -9.18
N GLY A 57 -16.98 6.25 -9.93
CA GLY A 57 -17.84 5.87 -11.06
C GLY A 57 -17.52 6.55 -12.39
N GLY A 58 -16.89 5.80 -13.30
CA GLY A 58 -16.80 6.22 -14.71
C GLY A 58 -15.74 5.51 -15.54
N PHE A 59 -15.62 4.18 -15.45
CA PHE A 59 -15.15 3.46 -16.64
C PHE A 59 -16.15 3.79 -17.75
N PRO A 60 -15.78 4.40 -18.88
CA PRO A 60 -16.72 4.50 -19.98
C PRO A 60 -17.11 3.07 -20.35
N ASP A 61 -18.40 2.78 -20.23
CA ASP A 61 -19.10 1.54 -20.55
C ASP A 61 -19.04 1.26 -22.07
N ARG A 62 -17.81 1.23 -22.61
CA ARG A 62 -17.54 0.79 -23.97
C ARG A 62 -16.87 -0.56 -23.80
N PRO A 63 -17.61 -1.67 -23.90
CA PRO A 63 -16.95 -2.94 -24.13
C PRO A 63 -16.05 -2.75 -25.35
N PHE A 64 -14.84 -3.30 -25.25
CA PHE A 64 -13.88 -3.36 -26.34
C PHE A 64 -14.53 -4.10 -27.51
N SER A 65 -15.27 -3.39 -28.37
CA SER A 65 -15.89 -3.94 -29.56
C SER A 65 -14.81 -4.13 -30.63
N ALA A 66 -13.95 -5.11 -30.39
CA ALA A 66 -13.26 -5.81 -31.45
C ALA A 66 -14.27 -6.75 -32.14
N ARG A 67 -15.20 -6.18 -32.93
CA ARG A 67 -16.00 -6.94 -33.90
C ARG A 67 -15.53 -6.59 -35.30
N GLY A 68 -14.46 -7.23 -35.72
CA GLY A 68 -14.31 -7.52 -37.13
C GLY A 68 -15.49 -8.37 -37.62
N LYS A 69 -15.79 -8.20 -38.91
CA LYS A 69 -16.41 -9.17 -39.84
C LYS A 69 -17.82 -8.83 -40.35
N ASN A 70 -17.82 -8.50 -41.65
CA ASN A 70 -18.81 -8.65 -42.72
C ASN A 70 -19.74 -7.47 -43.07
N GLY A 71 -19.47 -6.96 -44.28
CA GLY A 71 -20.33 -6.16 -45.15
C GLY A 71 -19.66 -6.13 -46.51
#